data_AF-A0A2T2RBI6-F1
#
_entry.id   AF-A0A2T2RBI6-F1
#
_cell.length_a   1.000
_cell.length_b   1.000
_cell.length_c   1.000
_cell.angle_alpha   90.00
_cell.angle_beta   90.00
_cell.angle_gamma   90.00
#
_symmetry.space_group_name_H-M   'P 1'
#
loop_
_entity.id
_entity.type
_entity.pdbx_description
1 polymer ?
#
loop_
_entity_poly.entity_id
_entity_poly.type
_entity_poly.pdbx_seq_one_letter_code
_entity_poly.pdbx_strand_id
1 'polypeptide(L)' 'MDSRTVGLIIVGVGAAVVVVGLIAAAGGFDWLGRLPGDIRLEGERSRVFIPVTSMIVISVVLTILANLFLRR' A
#
# COMPACT_ATOMS: atom_id res chain seq x y z
N MET A 1 14.19 -19.84 -17.67
CA MET A 1 13.03 -20.17 -16.80
C MET A 1 12.15 -21.13 -17.58
N ASP A 2 11.76 -22.23 -16.97
CA ASP A 2 10.80 -23.19 -17.54
C ASP A 2 9.40 -22.57 -17.64
N SER A 3 8.65 -22.97 -18.67
CA SER A 3 7.29 -22.47 -18.94
C SER A 3 6.34 -22.72 -17.77
N ARG A 4 6.57 -23.78 -17.00
CA ARG A 4 5.82 -24.09 -15.78
C ARG A 4 6.08 -23.05 -14.69
N THR A 5 7.32 -22.70 -14.39
CA THR A 5 7.64 -21.62 -13.44
C THR A 5 7.07 -20.28 -13.88
N VAL A 6 7.17 -19.94 -15.17
CA VAL A 6 6.55 -18.71 -15.69
C VAL A 6 5.04 -18.73 -15.49
N GLY A 7 4.37 -19.84 -15.80
CA GLY A 7 2.93 -20.00 -15.59
C GLY A 7 2.52 -19.87 -14.11
N LEU A 8 3.28 -20.46 -13.20
CA LEU A 8 3.03 -20.35 -11.76
C LEU A 8 3.22 -18.93 -11.23
N ILE A 9 4.21 -18.18 -11.74
CA ILE A 9 4.40 -16.77 -11.40
C ILE A 9 3.19 -15.96 -11.86
N ILE A 10 2.71 -16.15 -13.09
CA ILE A 10 1.54 -15.44 -13.63
C ILE A 10 0.30 -15.71 -12.77
N VAL A 11 0.04 -16.99 -12.44
CA VAL A 11 -1.09 -17.37 -11.58
C VAL A 11 -0.95 -16.76 -10.18
N GLY A 12 0.24 -16.79 -9.59
CA GLY A 12 0.49 -16.21 -8.27
C GLY A 12 0.28 -14.70 -8.23
N VAL A 13 0.77 -13.97 -9.25
CA VAL A 13 0.55 -12.52 -9.39
C VAL A 13 -0.94 -12.22 -9.59
N GLY A 14 -1.63 -12.98 -10.44
CA GLY A 14 -3.08 -12.81 -10.67
C GLY A 14 -3.89 -13.01 -9.39
N ALA A 15 -3.58 -14.06 -8.62
CA ALA A 15 -4.22 -14.30 -7.33
C ALA A 15 -3.95 -13.16 -6.33
N ALA A 16 -2.72 -12.65 -6.25
CA ALA A 16 -2.38 -11.52 -5.40
C ALA A 16 -3.18 -10.25 -5.78
N VAL A 17 -3.29 -9.96 -7.08
CA VAL A 17 -4.08 -8.83 -7.58
C VAL A 17 -5.56 -8.97 -7.19
N VAL A 18 -6.16 -10.15 -7.32
CA VAL A 18 -7.55 -10.40 -6.90
C VAL A 18 -7.74 -10.13 -5.41
N VAL A 19 -6.84 -10.63 -4.56
CA VAL A 19 -6.90 -10.40 -3.11
C VAL A 19 -6.80 -8.91 -2.79
N VAL A 20 -5.84 -8.20 -3.38
CA VAL A 20 -5.69 -6.75 -3.20
C VAL A 20 -6.94 -6.01 -3.68
N GLY A 21 -7.51 -6.40 -4.82
CA GLY A 21 -8.74 -5.83 -5.37
C GLY A 21 -9.95 -6.04 -4.45
N LEU A 22 -10.09 -7.21 -3.82
CA LEU A 22 -11.16 -7.47 -2.86
C LEU A 22 -11.00 -6.63 -1.59
N ILE A 23 -9.78 -6.49 -1.07
CA ILE A 23 -9.49 -5.61 0.07
C ILE A 23 -9.86 -4.17 -0.29
N ALA A 24 -9.51 -3.70 -1.49
CA ALA A 24 -9.90 -2.38 -1.96
C ALA A 24 -11.42 -2.21 -2.05
N ALA A 25 -12.11 -3.18 -2.67
CA ALA A 25 -13.56 -3.15 -2.86
C ALA A 25 -14.33 -3.17 -1.52
N ALA A 26 -13.75 -3.77 -0.48
CA ALA A 26 -14.30 -3.77 0.86
C ALA A 26 -14.01 -2.49 1.68
N GLY A 27 -13.41 -1.46 1.07
CA GLY A 27 -13.03 -0.23 1.77
C GLY A 27 -11.76 -0.38 2.62
N GLY A 28 -10.99 -1.44 2.42
CA GLY A 28 -9.77 -1.74 3.17
C GLY A 28 -8.63 -0.73 2.98
N PHE A 29 -8.79 0.26 2.09
CA PHE A 29 -7.86 1.39 1.90
C PHE A 29 -8.46 2.75 2.30
N ASP A 30 -9.70 2.82 2.80
CA ASP A 30 -10.36 4.09 3.15
C ASP A 30 -9.69 4.81 4.32
N TRP A 31 -8.91 4.07 5.13
CA TRP A 31 -8.12 4.60 6.23
C TRP A 31 -6.82 5.28 5.78
N LEU A 32 -6.31 4.97 4.57
CA LEU A 32 -5.09 5.60 4.06
C LEU A 32 -5.32 7.11 3.85
N GLY A 33 -4.48 7.91 4.50
CA GLY A 33 -4.59 9.36 4.53
C GLY A 33 -5.65 9.91 5.49
N ARG A 34 -6.42 9.06 6.18
CA ARG A 34 -7.38 9.44 7.24
C ARG A 34 -6.84 9.11 8.63
N LEU A 35 -5.53 8.92 8.76
CA LEU A 35 -4.95 8.60 10.06
C LEU A 35 -4.95 9.83 10.98
N PRO A 36 -5.10 9.63 12.31
CA PRO A 36 -4.94 10.72 13.26
C PRO A 36 -3.55 11.35 13.10
N GLY A 37 -3.50 12.67 12.95
CA GLY A 37 -2.27 13.42 12.68
C GLY A 37 -2.01 13.74 11.21
N ASP A 38 -2.78 13.19 10.27
CA ASP A 38 -2.80 13.70 8.89
C ASP A 38 -3.57 15.03 8.84
N ILE A 39 -2.94 16.10 8.35
CA ILE A 39 -3.52 17.45 8.36
C ILE A 39 -4.18 17.72 7.02
N ARG A 40 -5.46 18.11 7.05
CA ARG A 40 -6.25 18.50 5.89
C ARG A 40 -6.67 19.96 6.03
N LEU A 41 -6.13 20.81 5.18
CA LEU A 41 -6.53 22.21 5.08
C LEU A 41 -7.36 22.36 3.81
N GLU A 42 -8.66 22.53 3.98
CA GLU A 42 -9.61 22.78 2.89
C GLU A 42 -10.00 24.27 2.90
N GLY A 43 -9.61 25.00 1.86
CA GLY A 43 -10.03 26.37 1.59
C GLY A 43 -10.95 26.44 0.38
N GLU A 44 -11.51 27.63 0.10
CA GLU A 44 -12.51 27.82 -0.97
C GLU A 44 -12.00 27.51 -2.39
N ARG A 45 -10.70 27.63 -2.64
CA ARG A 45 -10.07 27.28 -3.94
C ARG A 45 -8.83 26.39 -3.81
N SER A 46 -8.46 25.96 -2.60
CA SER A 46 -7.23 25.22 -2.36
C SER A 46 -7.46 24.08 -1.37
N ARG A 47 -6.80 22.96 -1.62
CA ARG A 47 -6.82 21.80 -0.74
C ARG A 47 -5.37 21.38 -0.51
N VAL A 48 -4.91 21.51 0.72
CA VAL A 48 -3.56 21.09 1.12
C VAL A 48 -3.69 19.90 2.05
N PHE A 49 -3.01 18.82 1.71
CA PHE A 49 -2.98 17.59 2.48
C PHE A 49 -1.55 17.31 2.92
N ILE A 50 -1.35 17.16 4.24
CA ILE A 50 -0.05 16.87 4.85
C ILE A 50 -0.15 15.50 5.54
N PRO A 51 0.26 14.41 4.87
CA PRO A 51 0.13 13.04 5.36
C PRO A 51 1.25 12.66 6.35
N VAL A 52 1.40 13.36 7.48
CA VAL A 52 2.50 13.11 8.41
C VAL A 52 2.47 11.68 8.94
N THR A 53 1.33 11.26 9.50
CA THR A 53 1.21 9.94 10.12
C THR A 53 1.25 8.84 9.05
N SER A 54 0.54 9.05 7.94
CA SER A 54 0.57 8.12 6.81
C SER A 54 1.99 7.88 6.28
N MET A 55 2.81 8.93 6.11
CA MET A 55 4.18 8.78 5.62
C MET A 55 5.09 8.06 6.62
N ILE A 56 4.92 8.30 7.93
CA ILE A 56 5.66 7.58 8.96
C ILE A 56 5.33 6.08 8.91
N VAL A 57 4.04 5.73 8.86
CA VAL A 57 3.61 4.32 8.80
C VAL A 57 4.19 3.63 7.56
N ILE A 58 4.08 4.26 6.39
CA ILE A 58 4.65 3.73 5.15
C ILE A 58 6.16 3.51 5.29
N SER A 59 6.90 4.49 5.85
CA SER A 59 8.35 4.39 6.03
C SER A 59 8.75 3.23 6.96
N VAL A 60 8.06 3.05 8.08
CA VAL A 60 8.30 1.94 9.02
C VAL A 60 8.03 0.60 8.35
N VAL A 61 6.89 0.46 7.66
CA VAL A 61 6.53 -0.77 6.95
C VAL A 61 7.60 -1.11 5.89
N LEU A 62 7.96 -0.15 5.04
CA LEU A 62 9.00 -0.35 4.03
C LEU A 62 10.35 -0.74 4.66
N THR A 63 10.71 -0.12 5.78
CA THR A 63 11.94 -0.44 6.51
C THR A 63 11.92 -1.89 7.03
N ILE A 64 10.81 -2.33 7.62
CA ILE A 64 10.66 -3.71 8.10
C ILE A 64 10.75 -4.71 6.95
N LEU A 65 10.03 -4.45 5.85
CA LEU A 65 10.05 -5.31 4.67
C LEU A 65 11.47 -5.37 4.07
N ALA A 66 12.12 -4.21 3.90
CA ALA A 66 13.49 -4.15 3.42
C ALA A 66 14.43 -4.95 4.34
N ASN A 67 14.31 -4.82 5.66
CA ASN A 67 15.11 -5.60 6.61
C ASN A 67 14.83 -7.11 6.50
N LEU A 68 13.58 -7.52 6.30
CA LEU A 68 13.22 -8.95 6.22
C LEU A 68 13.66 -9.61 4.90
N PHE A 69 13.59 -8.88 3.79
CA PHE A 69 13.89 -9.42 2.46
C PHE A 69 15.31 -9.14 1.98
N LEU A 70 15.90 -7.99 2.32
CA LEU A 70 17.23 -7.57 1.85
C LEU A 70 18.35 -7.83 2.87
N ARG A 71 18.04 -8.01 4.16
CA ARG A 71 19.05 -8.38 5.19
C ARG A 71 19.01 -9.86 5.56
N ARG A 72 18.59 -10.72 4.62
CA ARG A 72 18.98 -12.13 4.63
C ARG A 72 20.44 -12.27 4.22
#